data_AF-A0A0E2N4G9-F1
#
_entry.id   AF-A0A0E2N4G9-F1
#
_cell.length_a   1.000
_cell.length_b   1.000
_cell.length_c   1.000
_cell.angle_alpha   90.00
_cell.angle_beta   90.00
_cell.angle_gamma   90.00
#
_symmetry.space_group_name_H-M   'P 1'
#
loop_
_entity.id
_entity.type
_entity.pdbx_description
1 polymer ?
#
loop_
_entity_poly.entity_id
_entity_poly.type
_entity_poly.pdbx_seq_one_letter_code
_entity_poly.pdbx_strand_id
1 'polypeptide(L)'
;MPSSASSRSSSSCASSTAEFARTADLNPEVYRGRMLPGQVLKAVVVCIGLAIAFFAGVPVAKAALIGGAILLLTRAIKPARIYREIDGPLLFMFAGLFIVVAGAEKTLLTPDIIASAKNLGLDDVWRLSGFTAVLSNIMSNVPAVLALRPFIPGLENPGRAWLVVAMSSTLAGNFTLLGSVANLIVAEQARAAGTQLSFSAFFKVGLPLTLLTLAVGTAWLAAGF
;
A
#
# COMPACT_ATOMS: atom_id res chain seq x y z
N MET A 1 -45.10 -4.91 -29.07
CA MET A 1 -43.67 -5.25 -29.29
C MET A 1 -43.17 -4.45 -30.49
N PRO A 2 -41.94 -3.95 -30.54
CA PRO A 2 -41.20 -3.12 -29.56
C PRO A 2 -40.64 -1.82 -30.23
N SER A 3 -40.22 -0.82 -29.44
CA SER A 3 -38.95 -0.06 -29.64
C SER A 3 -38.87 1.12 -28.66
N SER A 4 -38.31 0.88 -27.47
CA SER A 4 -37.94 1.93 -26.51
C SER A 4 -36.62 1.54 -25.84
N ALA A 5 -35.55 1.46 -26.62
CA ALA A 5 -34.24 1.00 -26.13
C ALA A 5 -33.04 1.71 -26.81
N SER A 6 -33.03 3.05 -26.87
CA SER A 6 -31.82 3.76 -27.30
C SER A 6 -31.45 5.04 -26.54
N SER A 7 -32.22 5.48 -25.55
CA SER A 7 -31.98 6.80 -24.90
C SER A 7 -31.25 6.77 -23.55
N ARG A 8 -30.83 5.60 -23.03
CA ARG A 8 -30.24 5.49 -21.68
C ARG A 8 -28.71 5.41 -21.60
N SER A 9 -27.97 5.30 -22.71
CA SER A 9 -26.50 5.20 -22.65
C SER A 9 -25.78 6.54 -22.75
N SER A 10 -26.40 7.58 -23.31
CA SER A 10 -25.78 8.90 -23.50
C SER A 10 -25.82 9.80 -22.25
N SER A 11 -26.71 9.52 -21.29
CA SER A 11 -26.86 10.32 -20.06
C SER A 11 -25.84 10.00 -18.97
N SER A 12 -25.21 8.81 -19.00
CA SER A 12 -24.24 8.37 -17.99
C SER A 12 -22.82 8.90 -18.24
N CYS A 13 -22.47 9.16 -19.50
CA CYS A 13 -21.16 9.73 -19.84
C CYS A 13 -21.08 11.22 -19.51
N ALA A 14 -22.18 11.96 -19.73
CA ALA A 14 -22.26 13.39 -19.43
C ALA A 14 -22.26 13.71 -17.91
N SER A 15 -22.76 12.80 -17.08
CA SER A 15 -22.81 13.00 -15.63
C SER A 15 -21.43 12.87 -14.95
N SER A 16 -20.56 11.97 -15.46
CA SER A 16 -19.20 11.82 -14.93
C SER A 16 -18.33 13.05 -15.21
N THR A 17 -18.44 13.69 -16.38
CA THR A 17 -17.67 14.90 -16.69
C THR A 17 -18.15 16.11 -15.88
N ALA A 18 -19.44 16.18 -15.58
CA ALA A 18 -20.02 17.22 -14.74
C ALA A 18 -19.63 17.11 -13.25
N GLU A 19 -19.27 15.90 -12.78
CA GLU A 19 -18.80 15.66 -11.42
C GLU A 19 -17.38 16.22 -11.20
N PHE A 20 -16.49 16.11 -12.20
CA PHE A 20 -15.14 16.70 -12.17
C PHE A 20 -15.11 18.21 -12.48
N ALA A 21 -16.15 18.75 -13.11
CA ALA A 21 -16.27 20.18 -13.39
C ALA A 21 -16.77 21.00 -12.19
N ARG A 22 -17.32 20.35 -11.15
CA ARG A 22 -17.58 21.01 -9.88
C ARG A 22 -16.25 21.23 -9.18
N THR A 23 -15.78 22.47 -9.18
CA THR A 23 -14.91 22.99 -8.13
C THR A 23 -15.69 22.87 -6.82
N ALA A 24 -15.63 21.69 -6.20
CA ALA A 24 -15.94 21.59 -4.79
C ALA A 24 -15.02 22.62 -4.11
N ASP A 25 -15.61 23.60 -3.43
CA ASP A 25 -14.88 24.44 -2.48
C ASP A 25 -14.36 23.51 -1.38
N LEU A 26 -13.26 22.84 -1.69
CA LEU A 26 -12.40 22.15 -0.74
C LEU A 26 -11.71 23.25 0.03
N ASN A 27 -12.46 23.89 0.90
CA ASN A 27 -11.90 24.73 1.94
C ASN A 27 -11.67 23.76 3.11
N PRO A 28 -10.52 23.05 3.18
CA PRO A 28 -10.26 22.20 4.31
C PRO A 28 -10.37 23.10 5.54
N GLU A 29 -11.20 22.72 6.51
CA GLU A 29 -11.05 23.26 7.85
C GLU A 29 -9.67 22.81 8.34
N VAL A 30 -8.65 23.60 8.02
CA VAL A 30 -7.30 23.37 8.50
C VAL A 30 -7.39 23.56 10.00
N TYR A 31 -7.40 22.45 10.73
CA TYR A 31 -7.29 22.47 12.19
C TYR A 31 -5.98 23.16 12.56
N ARG A 32 -6.04 24.48 12.80
CA ARG A 32 -4.92 25.28 13.30
C ARG A 32 -4.78 25.00 14.79
N GLY A 33 -4.28 23.81 15.10
CA GLY A 33 -3.77 23.50 16.43
C GLY A 33 -2.67 24.51 16.80
N ARG A 34 -2.55 24.83 18.09
CA ARG A 34 -1.43 25.64 18.60
C ARG A 34 -0.11 24.97 18.20
N MET A 35 0.63 25.56 17.26
CA MET A 35 1.97 25.10 16.93
C MET A 35 2.88 25.41 18.12
N LEU A 36 3.36 24.36 18.78
CA LEU A 36 4.37 24.45 19.83
C LEU A 36 5.74 24.30 19.15
N PRO A 37 6.47 25.40 18.84
CA PRO A 37 7.69 25.33 18.03
C PRO A 37 8.75 24.41 18.62
N GLY A 38 8.84 24.32 19.95
CA GLY A 38 9.73 23.36 20.63
C GLY A 38 9.33 21.89 20.42
N GLN A 39 8.04 21.58 20.27
CA GLN A 39 7.59 20.22 19.95
C GLN A 39 7.84 19.89 18.48
N VAL A 40 7.65 20.85 17.58
CA VAL A 40 7.93 20.67 16.15
C VAL A 40 9.43 20.45 15.93
N LEU A 41 10.29 21.28 16.53
CA LEU A 41 11.75 21.11 16.43
C LEU A 41 12.19 19.75 16.96
N LYS A 42 11.67 19.34 18.12
CA LYS A 42 11.96 18.04 18.69
C LYS A 42 11.49 16.89 17.78
N ALA A 43 10.30 17.00 17.20
CA ALA A 43 9.79 16.01 16.26
C ALA A 43 10.68 15.90 15.02
N VAL A 44 11.10 17.03 14.46
CA VAL A 44 12.03 17.07 13.33
C VAL A 44 13.36 16.42 13.69
N VAL A 45 13.94 16.75 14.85
CA VAL A 45 15.21 16.16 15.31
C VAL A 45 15.06 14.64 15.49
N VAL A 46 13.97 14.17 16.08
CA VAL A 46 13.71 12.73 16.25
C VAL A 46 13.52 12.06 14.89
N CYS A 47 12.79 12.65 13.95
CA CYS A 47 12.60 12.11 12.60
C CYS A 47 13.93 11.99 11.83
N ILE A 48 14.79 13.02 11.89
CA ILE A 48 16.12 12.98 11.29
C ILE A 48 16.98 11.90 11.96
N GLY A 49 16.96 11.85 13.30
CA GLY A 49 17.69 10.82 14.06
C GLY A 49 17.24 9.40 13.72
N LEU A 50 15.93 9.19 13.54
CA LEU A 50 15.36 7.91 13.10
C LEU A 50 15.84 7.53 11.69
N ALA A 51 15.86 8.48 10.75
CA ALA A 51 16.36 8.25 9.40
C ALA A 51 17.84 7.84 9.44
N ILE A 52 18.68 8.56 10.19
CA ILE A 52 20.10 8.21 10.37
C ILE A 52 20.25 6.82 10.99
N ALA A 53 19.50 6.51 12.05
CA ALA A 53 19.54 5.22 12.72
C ALA A 53 19.14 4.07 11.76
N PHE A 54 18.15 4.30 10.90
CA PHE A 54 17.73 3.33 9.88
C PHE A 54 18.86 3.05 8.88
N PHE A 55 19.50 4.08 8.33
CA PHE A 55 20.63 3.90 7.41
C PHE A 55 21.89 3.34 8.09
N ALA A 56 22.03 3.54 9.40
CA ALA A 56 23.09 2.92 10.21
C ALA A 56 22.82 1.45 10.56
N GLY A 57 21.70 0.87 10.12
CA GLY A 57 21.35 -0.54 10.34
C GLY A 57 20.76 -0.85 11.73
N VAL A 58 20.33 0.17 12.48
CA VAL A 58 19.64 -0.05 13.76
C VAL A 58 18.29 -0.74 13.48
N PRO A 59 17.91 -1.78 14.23
CA PRO A 59 16.61 -2.42 14.07
C PRO A 59 15.46 -1.41 14.15
N VAL A 60 14.62 -1.37 13.10
CA VAL A 60 13.56 -0.37 12.91
C VAL A 60 12.66 -0.23 14.15
N ALA A 61 12.25 -1.36 14.72
CA ALA A 61 11.40 -1.39 15.90
C ALA A 61 12.08 -0.72 17.12
N LYS A 62 13.38 -0.95 17.33
CA LYS A 62 14.14 -0.32 18.43
C LYS A 62 14.26 1.18 18.21
N ALA A 63 14.63 1.59 17.00
CA ALA A 63 14.74 3.01 16.65
C ALA A 63 13.41 3.73 16.88
N ALA A 64 12.30 3.18 16.37
CA ALA A 64 10.96 3.75 16.51
C ALA A 64 10.51 3.86 17.98
N LEU A 65 10.75 2.83 18.80
CA LEU A 65 10.42 2.86 20.24
C LEU A 65 11.22 3.93 20.98
N ILE A 66 12.51 4.06 20.70
CA ILE A 66 13.36 5.10 21.31
C ILE A 66 12.89 6.49 20.86
N GLY A 67 12.62 6.69 19.57
CA GLY A 67 12.11 7.95 19.04
C GLY A 67 10.78 8.34 19.68
N GLY A 68 9.83 7.40 19.77
CA GLY A 68 8.56 7.58 20.46
C GLY A 68 8.72 7.90 21.95
N ALA A 69 9.59 7.18 22.65
CA ALA A 69 9.89 7.45 24.06
C ALA A 69 10.46 8.86 24.25
N ILE A 70 11.42 9.26 23.41
CA ILE A 70 11.99 10.61 23.43
C ILE A 70 10.86 11.62 23.24
N LEU A 71 9.97 11.46 22.25
CA LEU A 71 8.85 12.37 22.00
C LEU A 71 7.94 12.52 23.23
N LEU A 72 7.65 11.44 23.95
CA LEU A 72 6.78 11.43 25.12
C LEU A 72 7.39 12.11 26.37
N LEU A 73 8.72 12.26 26.47
CA LEU A 73 9.39 12.82 27.66
C LEU A 73 8.91 14.23 28.04
N THR A 74 8.53 15.07 27.08
CA THR A 74 8.27 16.50 27.35
C THR A 74 6.87 16.76 27.93
N ARG A 75 6.01 15.74 28.12
CA ARG A 75 4.62 15.85 28.62
C ARG A 75 3.74 16.95 27.99
N ALA A 76 4.20 17.61 26.93
CA ALA A 76 3.48 18.68 26.24
C ALA A 76 2.21 18.17 25.56
N ILE A 77 2.18 16.88 25.22
CA ILE A 77 1.01 16.15 24.73
C ILE A 77 0.71 15.04 25.74
N LYS A 78 -0.56 14.93 26.16
CA LYS A 78 -1.01 13.85 27.05
C LYS A 78 -0.83 12.50 26.33
N PRO A 79 -0.08 11.52 26.89
CA PRO A 79 0.15 10.23 26.23
C PRO A 79 -1.15 9.50 25.85
N ALA A 80 -2.21 9.66 26.66
CA ALA A 80 -3.53 9.09 26.39
C ALA A 80 -4.13 9.55 25.04
N ARG A 81 -3.79 10.75 24.55
CA ARG A 81 -4.25 11.22 23.23
C ARG A 81 -3.54 10.46 22.11
N ILE A 82 -2.25 10.22 22.26
CA ILE A 82 -1.43 9.48 21.29
C ILE A 82 -1.85 8.01 21.24
N TYR A 83 -2.10 7.38 22.39
CA TYR A 83 -2.55 5.98 22.42
C TYR A 83 -3.90 5.77 21.74
N ARG A 84 -4.79 6.78 21.73
CA ARG A 84 -6.07 6.71 21.01
C ARG A 84 -5.94 6.80 19.49
N GLU A 85 -4.81 7.30 18.98
CA GLU A 85 -4.51 7.35 17.55
C GLU A 85 -3.88 6.03 17.05
N ILE A 86 -3.53 5.11 17.95
CA ILE A 86 -3.04 3.78 17.57
C ILE A 86 -4.23 2.92 17.11
N ASP A 87 -4.17 2.48 15.85
CA ASP A 87 -5.15 1.57 15.27
C ASP A 87 -4.89 0.12 15.73
N GLY A 88 -5.55 -0.27 16.82
CA GLY A 88 -5.50 -1.63 17.36
C GLY A 88 -5.93 -2.70 16.34
N PRO A 89 -7.10 -2.57 15.69
CA PRO A 89 -7.53 -3.49 14.64
C PRO A 89 -6.48 -3.73 13.55
N LEU A 90 -5.82 -2.67 13.08
CA LEU A 90 -4.75 -2.79 12.08
C LEU A 90 -3.55 -3.59 12.60
N LEU A 91 -3.12 -3.35 13.85
CA LEU A 91 -2.04 -4.12 14.48
C LEU A 91 -2.39 -5.62 14.59
N PHE A 92 -3.62 -5.94 15.02
CA PHE A 92 -4.09 -7.32 15.10
C PHE A 92 -4.18 -8.00 13.73
N MET A 93 -4.61 -7.27 12.69
CA MET A 93 -4.62 -7.76 11.32
C MET A 93 -3.21 -8.15 10.85
N PHE A 94 -2.21 -7.27 11.03
CA PHE A 94 -0.82 -7.59 10.67
C PHE A 94 -0.27 -8.77 11.48
N ALA A 95 -0.55 -8.84 12.77
CA ALA A 95 -0.13 -9.96 13.61
C ALA A 95 -0.71 -11.30 13.12
N GLY A 96 -2.02 -11.35 12.86
CA GLY A 96 -2.69 -12.55 12.33
C GLY A 96 -2.15 -12.98 10.98
N LEU A 97 -1.90 -12.01 10.08
CA LEU A 97 -1.28 -12.29 8.81
C LEU A 97 0.15 -12.85 8.96
N PHE A 98 0.99 -12.28 9.81
CA PHE A 98 2.35 -12.80 10.01
C PHE A 98 2.32 -14.25 10.50
N ILE A 99 1.33 -14.62 11.31
CA ILE A 99 1.10 -16.01 11.72
C ILE A 99 0.73 -16.88 10.51
N VAL A 100 -0.20 -16.43 9.66
CA VAL A 100 -0.61 -17.15 8.44
C VAL A 100 0.58 -17.32 7.50
N VAL A 101 1.37 -16.28 7.28
CA VAL A 101 2.59 -16.32 6.44
C VAL A 101 3.60 -17.30 7.03
N ALA A 102 3.88 -17.25 8.34
CA ALA A 102 4.81 -18.18 8.97
C ALA A 102 4.30 -19.65 8.91
N GLY A 103 2.99 -19.85 8.99
CA GLY A 103 2.37 -21.16 8.78
C GLY A 103 2.50 -21.63 7.33
N ALA A 104 2.26 -20.73 6.39
CA ALA A 104 2.42 -20.97 4.96
C ALA A 104 3.89 -21.27 4.60
N GLU A 105 4.86 -20.55 5.15
CA GLU A 105 6.29 -20.84 4.98
C GLU A 105 6.60 -22.28 5.38
N LYS A 106 6.09 -22.76 6.52
CA LYS A 106 6.35 -24.14 6.98
C LYS A 106 5.71 -25.22 6.10
N THR A 107 4.59 -24.93 5.42
CA THR A 107 3.85 -25.91 4.62
C THR A 107 4.21 -25.84 3.12
N LEU A 108 4.39 -24.64 2.57
CA LEU A 108 4.69 -24.38 1.16
C LEU A 108 6.18 -24.49 0.81
N LEU A 109 7.09 -24.42 1.79
CA LEU A 109 8.53 -24.70 1.56
C LEU A 109 8.87 -26.19 1.47
N THR A 110 7.91 -27.03 1.07
CA THR A 110 8.22 -28.41 0.71
C THR A 110 8.90 -28.46 -0.66
N PRO A 111 9.92 -29.31 -0.87
CA PRO A 111 10.65 -29.41 -2.13
C PRO A 111 9.73 -29.58 -3.36
N ASP A 112 8.62 -30.31 -3.19
CA ASP A 112 7.65 -30.59 -4.26
C ASP A 112 6.84 -29.36 -4.68
N ILE A 113 6.49 -28.49 -3.73
CA ILE A 113 5.75 -27.24 -4.00
C ILE A 113 6.69 -26.21 -4.62
N ILE A 114 7.95 -26.13 -4.17
CA ILE A 114 8.96 -25.27 -4.78
C ILE A 114 9.27 -25.73 -6.21
N ALA A 115 9.37 -27.04 -6.46
CA ALA A 115 9.53 -27.60 -7.79
C ALA A 115 8.31 -27.35 -8.69
N SER A 116 7.10 -27.43 -8.13
CA SER A 116 5.86 -27.09 -8.85
C SER A 116 5.75 -25.58 -9.12
N ALA A 117 6.27 -24.74 -8.23
CA ALA A 117 6.36 -23.29 -8.43
C ALA A 117 7.37 -22.91 -9.52
N LYS A 118 8.46 -23.69 -9.70
CA LYS A 118 9.32 -23.56 -10.88
C LYS A 118 8.56 -23.81 -12.19
N ASN A 119 7.60 -24.74 -12.20
CA ASN A 119 6.76 -24.99 -13.38
C ASN A 119 5.76 -23.85 -13.69
N LEU A 120 5.47 -22.96 -12.73
CA LEU A 120 4.71 -21.72 -12.99
C LEU A 120 5.50 -20.70 -13.82
N GLY A 121 6.81 -20.91 -14.01
CA GLY A 121 7.68 -20.06 -14.82
C GLY A 121 7.83 -18.65 -14.22
N LEU A 122 7.89 -18.56 -12.89
CA LEU A 122 8.12 -17.30 -12.16
C LEU A 122 9.54 -16.74 -12.35
N ASP A 123 10.41 -17.45 -13.10
CA ASP A 123 11.68 -16.91 -13.60
C ASP A 123 11.46 -15.80 -14.64
N ASP A 124 10.31 -15.81 -15.34
CA ASP A 124 9.93 -14.74 -16.25
C ASP A 124 9.45 -13.50 -15.48
N VAL A 125 10.08 -12.36 -15.79
CA VAL A 125 9.84 -11.06 -15.14
C VAL A 125 8.37 -10.63 -15.27
N TRP A 126 7.73 -10.90 -16.42
CA TRP A 126 6.35 -10.52 -16.67
C TRP A 126 5.38 -11.37 -15.86
N ARG A 127 5.61 -12.68 -15.80
CA ARG A 127 4.81 -13.60 -14.98
C ARG A 127 4.95 -13.29 -13.49
N LEU A 128 6.16 -13.06 -13.01
CA LEU A 128 6.40 -12.70 -11.61
C LEU A 128 5.72 -11.39 -11.23
N SER A 129 5.82 -10.37 -12.09
CA SER A 129 5.13 -9.10 -11.87
C SER A 129 3.61 -9.27 -11.87
N GLY A 130 3.04 -9.94 -12.87
CA GLY A 130 1.60 -10.18 -12.94
C GLY A 130 1.07 -10.95 -11.72
N PHE A 131 1.76 -12.02 -11.33
CA PHE A 131 1.42 -12.81 -10.16
C PHE A 131 1.50 -11.99 -8.87
N THR A 132 2.57 -11.22 -8.69
CA THR A 132 2.73 -10.33 -7.54
C THR A 132 1.63 -9.26 -7.49
N ALA A 133 1.26 -8.68 -8.63
CA ALA A 133 0.23 -7.65 -8.69
C ALA A 133 -1.16 -8.17 -8.27
N VAL A 134 -1.51 -9.39 -8.70
CA VAL A 134 -2.74 -10.06 -8.29
C VAL A 134 -2.71 -10.36 -6.80
N LEU A 135 -1.62 -10.96 -6.32
CA LEU A 135 -1.47 -11.31 -4.91
C LEU A 135 -1.54 -10.08 -4.00
N SER A 136 -0.89 -8.98 -4.41
CA SER A 136 -0.90 -7.70 -3.69
C SER A 136 -2.29 -7.07 -3.60
N ASN A 137 -3.15 -7.24 -4.60
CA ASN A 137 -4.53 -6.75 -4.52
C ASN A 137 -5.42 -7.61 -3.60
N ILE A 138 -5.12 -8.90 -3.45
CA ILE A 138 -5.90 -9.81 -2.60
C ILE A 138 -5.56 -9.61 -1.13
N MET A 139 -4.28 -9.50 -0.81
CA MET A 139 -3.78 -9.53 0.57
C MET A 139 -2.99 -8.29 0.97
N SER A 140 -2.93 -7.22 0.17
CA SER A 140 -2.15 -5.99 0.37
C SER A 140 -0.64 -6.16 0.09
N ASN A 141 0.11 -5.06 0.06
CA ASN A 141 1.50 -5.00 -0.40
C ASN A 141 2.48 -5.82 0.47
N VAL A 142 2.66 -5.42 1.74
CA VAL A 142 3.57 -6.10 2.70
C VAL A 142 3.28 -7.60 2.79
N PRO A 143 2.01 -8.04 2.90
CA PRO A 143 1.65 -9.44 3.00
C PRO A 143 2.03 -10.27 1.77
N ALA A 144 1.78 -9.74 0.58
CA ALA A 144 2.12 -10.39 -0.68
C ALA A 144 3.63 -10.58 -0.85
N VAL A 145 4.44 -9.57 -0.48
CA VAL A 145 5.91 -9.66 -0.54
C VAL A 145 6.42 -10.76 0.39
N LEU A 146 5.86 -10.88 1.59
CA LEU A 146 6.27 -11.91 2.55
C LEU A 146 5.85 -13.31 2.12
N ALA A 147 4.69 -13.46 1.48
CA ALA A 147 4.26 -14.73 0.90
C ALA A 147 5.17 -15.18 -0.26
N LEU A 148 5.74 -14.23 -1.01
CA LEU A 148 6.65 -14.52 -2.13
C LEU A 148 8.11 -14.72 -1.71
N ARG A 149 8.53 -14.13 -0.59
CA ARG A 149 9.89 -14.24 -0.01
C ARG A 149 10.50 -15.64 -0.08
N PRO A 150 9.78 -16.74 0.23
CA PRO A 150 10.39 -18.06 0.28
C PRO A 150 10.76 -18.61 -1.11
N PHE A 151 10.12 -18.10 -2.17
CA PHE A 151 10.35 -18.53 -3.55
C PHE A 151 11.47 -17.75 -4.24
N ILE A 152 11.74 -16.51 -3.82
CA ILE A 152 12.72 -15.61 -4.47
C ILE A 152 14.15 -16.19 -4.52
N PRO A 153 14.69 -16.84 -3.46
CA PRO A 153 16.02 -17.43 -3.50
C PRO A 153 16.17 -18.57 -4.51
N GLY A 154 15.07 -19.20 -4.94
CA GLY A 154 15.07 -20.33 -5.88
C GLY A 154 15.02 -19.95 -7.36
N LEU A 155 14.89 -18.65 -7.67
CA LEU A 155 14.81 -18.12 -9.04
C LEU A 155 16.20 -17.84 -9.62
N GLU A 156 16.30 -17.76 -10.94
CA GLU A 156 17.58 -17.54 -11.67
C GLU A 156 18.32 -16.27 -11.23
N ASN A 157 17.59 -15.18 -10.98
CA ASN A 157 18.16 -13.91 -10.52
C ASN A 157 17.38 -13.35 -9.32
N PRO A 158 17.76 -13.74 -8.08
CA PRO A 158 17.06 -13.31 -6.86
C PRO A 158 17.05 -11.79 -6.67
N GLY A 159 18.14 -11.10 -7.05
CA GLY A 159 18.23 -9.64 -6.94
C GLY A 159 17.20 -8.93 -7.82
N ARG A 160 17.08 -9.34 -9.08
CA ARG A 160 16.04 -8.83 -10.00
C ARG A 160 14.65 -9.20 -9.52
N ALA A 161 14.44 -10.44 -9.07
CA ALA A 161 13.14 -10.87 -8.56
C ALA A 161 12.67 -10.05 -7.35
N TRP A 162 13.58 -9.69 -6.43
CA TRP A 162 13.26 -8.76 -5.33
C TRP A 162 12.81 -7.38 -5.83
N LEU A 163 13.48 -6.84 -6.85
CA LEU A 163 13.08 -5.56 -7.45
C LEU A 163 11.71 -5.65 -8.12
N VAL A 164 11.44 -6.73 -8.85
CA VAL A 164 10.15 -6.99 -9.50
C VAL A 164 9.04 -7.09 -8.46
N VAL A 165 9.25 -7.87 -7.40
CA VAL A 165 8.24 -8.05 -6.34
C VAL A 165 8.00 -6.75 -5.59
N ALA A 166 9.06 -6.01 -5.24
CA ALA A 166 8.95 -4.73 -4.56
C ALA A 166 8.20 -3.69 -5.40
N MET A 167 8.58 -3.55 -6.68
CA MET A 167 7.92 -2.65 -7.63
C MET A 167 6.46 -3.06 -7.85
N SER A 168 6.23 -4.33 -8.19
CA SER A 168 4.91 -4.80 -8.58
C SER A 168 3.92 -4.78 -7.43
N SER A 169 4.32 -5.17 -6.21
CA SER A 169 3.43 -5.08 -5.04
C SER A 169 3.07 -3.63 -4.72
N THR A 170 4.03 -2.71 -4.83
CA THR A 170 3.80 -1.28 -4.54
C THR A 170 2.84 -0.64 -5.55
N LEU A 171 3.06 -0.89 -6.84
CA LEU A 171 2.26 -0.29 -7.91
C LEU A 171 0.86 -0.91 -7.99
N ALA A 172 0.73 -2.21 -7.74
CA ALA A 172 -0.54 -2.94 -7.83
C ALA A 172 -1.61 -2.43 -6.86
N GLY A 173 -1.21 -1.87 -5.71
CA GLY A 173 -2.16 -1.30 -4.74
C GLY A 173 -2.99 -0.12 -5.28
N ASN A 174 -2.58 0.49 -6.40
CA ASN A 174 -3.34 1.56 -7.07
C ASN A 174 -4.48 1.03 -7.95
N PHE A 175 -4.57 -0.29 -8.17
CA PHE A 175 -5.54 -0.90 -9.08
C PHE A 175 -6.97 -0.69 -8.61
N THR A 176 -7.23 -0.91 -7.32
CA THR A 176 -8.56 -0.75 -6.71
C THR A 176 -8.46 0.01 -5.39
N LEU A 177 -9.59 0.58 -4.95
CA LEU A 177 -9.69 1.21 -3.64
C LEU A 177 -9.38 0.22 -2.49
N LEU A 178 -9.68 -1.06 -2.71
CA LEU A 178 -9.43 -2.14 -1.75
C LEU A 178 -8.00 -2.70 -1.82
N GLY A 179 -7.24 -2.38 -2.88
CA GLY A 179 -5.94 -2.97 -3.17
C GLY A 179 -4.84 -2.58 -2.18
N SER A 180 -5.07 -1.58 -1.32
CA SER A 180 -4.15 -1.20 -0.27
C SER A 180 -4.87 -0.66 0.96
N VAL A 181 -4.34 -0.97 2.14
CA VAL A 181 -4.81 -0.43 3.43
C VAL A 181 -4.73 1.10 3.44
N ALA A 182 -3.72 1.70 2.80
CA ALA A 182 -3.60 3.15 2.74
C ALA A 182 -4.79 3.81 2.01
N ASN A 183 -5.28 3.20 0.92
CA ASN A 183 -6.43 3.69 0.17
C ASN A 183 -7.70 3.61 1.03
N LEU A 184 -7.86 2.54 1.81
CA LEU A 184 -8.97 2.38 2.75
C LEU A 184 -8.95 3.42 3.87
N ILE A 185 -7.77 3.71 4.44
CA ILE A 185 -7.62 4.76 5.46
C ILE A 185 -8.04 6.12 4.88
N VAL A 186 -7.57 6.45 3.68
CA VAL A 186 -7.95 7.71 3.01
C VAL A 186 -9.44 7.75 2.71
N ALA A 187 -10.03 6.63 2.27
CA ALA A 187 -11.47 6.53 2.02
C ALA A 187 -12.30 6.75 3.28
N GLU A 188 -11.89 6.15 4.41
CA GLU A 188 -12.58 6.31 5.69
C GLU A 188 -12.46 7.75 6.21
N GLN A 189 -11.28 8.37 6.09
CA GLN A 189 -11.06 9.75 6.50
C GLN A 189 -11.83 10.74 5.63
N ALA A 190 -11.88 10.53 4.32
CA ALA A 190 -12.68 11.36 3.41
C ALA A 190 -14.18 11.27 3.78
N ARG A 191 -14.66 10.05 4.07
CA ARG A 191 -16.05 9.82 4.50
C ARG A 191 -16.36 10.54 5.82
N ALA A 192 -15.44 10.50 6.78
CA ALA A 192 -15.57 11.25 8.04
C ALA A 192 -15.59 12.78 7.81
N ALA A 193 -14.91 13.27 6.77
CA ALA A 193 -14.92 14.67 6.34
C ALA A 193 -16.10 15.03 5.41
N GLY A 194 -17.07 14.12 5.21
CA GLY A 194 -18.26 14.36 4.38
C GLY A 194 -18.05 14.17 2.87
N THR A 195 -16.89 13.68 2.44
CA THR A 195 -16.57 13.40 1.03
C THR A 195 -16.60 11.90 0.76
N GLN A 196 -17.38 11.44 -0.22
CA GLN A 196 -17.42 10.02 -0.57
C GLN A 196 -16.51 9.69 -1.75
N LEU A 197 -15.56 8.77 -1.54
CA LEU A 197 -14.73 8.21 -2.61
C LEU A 197 -15.47 7.04 -3.27
N SER A 198 -15.91 7.24 -4.52
CA SER A 198 -16.56 6.18 -5.30
C SER A 198 -15.55 5.14 -5.78
N PHE A 199 -15.81 3.86 -5.50
CA PHE A 199 -15.00 2.74 -5.99
C PHE A 199 -14.84 2.77 -7.52
N SER A 200 -15.91 3.07 -8.26
CA SER A 200 -15.87 3.13 -9.73
C SER A 200 -15.02 4.29 -10.24
N ALA A 201 -15.12 5.46 -9.59
CA ALA A 201 -14.30 6.62 -9.96
C ALA A 201 -12.81 6.34 -9.74
N PHE A 202 -12.47 5.74 -8.58
CA PHE A 202 -11.10 5.31 -8.29
C PHE A 202 -10.62 4.26 -9.30
N PHE A 203 -11.42 3.23 -9.57
CA PHE A 203 -11.05 2.13 -10.47
C PHE A 203 -10.83 2.59 -11.92
N LYS A 204 -11.65 3.52 -12.43
CA LYS A 204 -11.49 4.08 -13.78
C LYS A 204 -10.13 4.75 -14.01
N VAL A 205 -9.56 5.34 -12.97
CA VAL A 205 -8.25 6.01 -13.01
C VAL A 205 -7.13 5.05 -12.60
N GLY A 206 -7.36 4.25 -11.56
CA GLY A 206 -6.41 3.29 -11.01
C GLY A 206 -6.06 2.15 -11.95
N LEU A 207 -7.04 1.61 -12.68
CA LEU A 207 -6.83 0.54 -13.66
C LEU A 207 -5.81 0.92 -14.76
N PRO A 208 -6.00 1.99 -15.55
CA PRO A 208 -5.06 2.34 -16.61
C PRO A 208 -3.69 2.76 -16.05
N LEU A 209 -3.66 3.49 -14.93
CA LEU A 209 -2.40 3.88 -14.29
C LEU A 209 -1.59 2.68 -13.81
N THR A 210 -2.24 1.71 -13.16
CA THR A 210 -1.56 0.53 -12.64
C THR A 210 -1.04 -0.35 -13.77
N LEU A 211 -1.84 -0.57 -14.82
CA LEU A 211 -1.40 -1.35 -15.98
C LEU A 211 -0.22 -0.68 -16.70
N LEU A 212 -0.28 0.64 -16.90
CA LEU A 212 0.79 1.39 -17.56
C LEU A 212 2.08 1.35 -16.73
N THR A 213 1.99 1.66 -15.43
CA THR A 213 3.17 1.71 -14.55
C THR A 213 3.78 0.34 -14.33
N LEU A 214 2.96 -0.72 -14.20
CA LEU A 214 3.45 -2.10 -14.18
C LEU A 214 4.14 -2.43 -15.50
N ALA A 215 3.49 -2.20 -16.65
CA ALA A 215 4.08 -2.54 -17.95
C ALA A 215 5.43 -1.84 -18.18
N VAL A 216 5.53 -0.54 -17.88
CA VAL A 216 6.77 0.24 -18.01
C VAL A 216 7.84 -0.29 -17.05
N GLY A 217 7.49 -0.51 -15.79
CA GLY A 217 8.44 -0.98 -14.78
C GLY A 217 8.92 -2.41 -15.04
N THR A 218 8.02 -3.31 -15.44
CA THR A 218 8.33 -4.69 -15.82
C THR A 218 9.20 -4.72 -17.07
N ALA A 219 8.89 -3.91 -18.10
CA ALA A 219 9.72 -3.81 -19.30
C ALA A 219 11.12 -3.29 -18.99
N TRP A 220 11.23 -2.29 -18.11
CA TRP A 220 12.52 -1.78 -17.64
C TRP A 220 13.35 -2.84 -16.92
N LEU A 221 12.73 -3.59 -15.98
CA LEU A 221 13.38 -4.67 -15.25
C LEU A 221 13.73 -5.89 -16.13
N ALA A 222 12.95 -6.12 -17.18
CA ALA A 222 13.19 -7.18 -18.17
C ALA A 222 14.32 -6.82 -19.14
N ALA A 223 14.44 -5.55 -19.53
CA ALA A 223 15.51 -5.05 -20.41
C ALA A 223 16.90 -5.15 -19.77
N GLY A 224 16.97 -5.30 -18.45
CA GLY A 224 18.21 -5.45 -17.71
C GLY A 224 18.90 -4.12 -17.40
N PHE A 225 19.62 -4.11 -16.27
CA PHE A 225 20.56 -3.08 -15.88
C PHE A 225 21.97 -3.62 -16.05
#